data_AF-K2E3A6-F1
#
_entry.id   AF-K2E3A6-F1
#
_cell.length_a   1.000
_cell.length_b   1.000
_cell.length_c   1.000
_cell.angle_alpha   90.00
_cell.angle_beta   90.00
_cell.angle_gamma   90.00
#
_symmetry.space_group_name_H-M   'P 1'
#
loop_
_entity.id
_entity.type
_entity.pdbx_description
1 polymer ?
#
loop_
_entity_poly.entity_id
_entity_poly.type
_entity_poly.pdbx_seq_one_letter_code
_entity_poly.pdbx_strand_id
1 'polypeptide(L)'
;MRVNNIDIILPNRIGDSILTLPAIVCLKQLLDKYENNLKITIFPHKITAKVIQSFNLFDTREINLLTKTKSWIKPADKTFFLCNSSQNMGYRAKKSYGCNTGKYSYYINLDYLIFENTEKKLSRELITFLQDEYHLSMAAISYFGICLDLGFSVEQILSTFEFNSDLLVPIKEFSNWKPPFVNYLVVCMEAAYGKKVDANRRWPEKNFLKLAQKIYEQFNIHCVFIGIDSEPSIPDKPYLIDLRKKLDITQVTQLLKYSDGYIGNDSGPLHLANLMKKHAVCIGLIPAARTYEPIFKEFYHGIWNPQNPEEVIPEIEKIILSDKITYTV
;
A
#
# COMPACT_ATOMS: atom_id res chain seq x y z
N MET A 1 -8.41 -23.52 -26.63
CA MET A 1 -7.59 -22.30 -26.85
C MET A 1 -6.32 -22.39 -26.01
N ARG A 2 -5.21 -21.78 -26.43
CA ARG A 2 -3.95 -21.81 -25.66
C ARG A 2 -4.07 -20.88 -24.44
N VAL A 3 -3.86 -21.41 -23.23
CA VAL A 3 -3.78 -20.60 -22.00
C VAL A 3 -2.57 -19.68 -22.08
N ASN A 4 -2.80 -18.39 -21.84
CA ASN A 4 -1.79 -17.34 -21.89
C ASN A 4 -1.35 -17.01 -20.46
N ASN A 5 -0.10 -17.33 -20.12
CA ASN A 5 0.43 -17.15 -18.76
C ASN A 5 0.97 -15.74 -18.61
N ILE A 6 0.45 -15.01 -17.63
CA ILE A 6 0.79 -13.63 -17.34
C ILE A 6 1.39 -13.56 -15.94
N ASP A 7 2.59 -12.99 -15.84
CA ASP A 7 3.21 -12.71 -14.56
C ASP A 7 3.15 -11.21 -14.26
N ILE A 8 2.78 -10.82 -13.05
CA ILE A 8 2.76 -9.42 -12.61
C ILE A 8 3.71 -9.26 -11.42
N ILE A 9 4.82 -8.55 -11.63
CA ILE A 9 5.85 -8.30 -10.63
C ILE A 9 5.57 -6.97 -9.95
N LEU A 10 5.20 -7.02 -8.67
CA LEU A 10 4.76 -5.84 -7.92
C LEU A 10 5.94 -4.95 -7.51
N PRO A 11 5.67 -3.67 -7.19
CA PRO A 11 6.66 -2.78 -6.61
C PRO A 11 7.26 -3.31 -5.30
N ASN A 12 8.52 -2.98 -5.02
CA ASN A 12 9.20 -3.46 -3.80
C ASN A 12 8.84 -2.67 -2.53
N ARG A 13 8.29 -1.46 -2.68
CA ARG A 13 7.84 -0.63 -1.57
C ARG A 13 6.44 -1.06 -1.12
N ILE A 14 6.20 -1.00 0.19
CA ILE A 14 4.93 -1.44 0.79
C ILE A 14 3.74 -0.64 0.24
N GLY A 15 3.83 0.71 0.24
CA GLY A 15 2.77 1.58 -0.28
C GLY A 15 2.48 1.31 -1.75
N ASP A 16 3.50 1.35 -2.60
CA ASP A 16 3.38 1.09 -4.03
C ASP A 16 2.80 -0.30 -4.33
N SER A 17 3.20 -1.35 -3.58
CA SER A 17 2.60 -2.69 -3.66
C SER A 17 1.09 -2.65 -3.39
N ILE A 18 0.67 -1.98 -2.32
CA ILE A 18 -0.75 -1.91 -1.91
C ILE A 18 -1.57 -1.11 -2.91
N LEU A 19 -1.01 -0.03 -3.47
CA LEU A 19 -1.64 0.80 -4.50
C LEU A 19 -1.92 0.02 -5.80
N THR A 20 -1.30 -1.14 -6.02
CA THR A 20 -1.64 -2.01 -7.17
C THR A 20 -2.94 -2.80 -6.99
N LEU A 21 -3.41 -2.98 -5.75
CA LEU A 21 -4.51 -3.90 -5.44
C LEU A 21 -5.83 -3.57 -6.15
N PRO A 22 -6.28 -2.29 -6.27
CA PRO A 22 -7.51 -1.98 -7.00
C PRO A 22 -7.48 -2.46 -8.45
N ALA A 23 -6.38 -2.24 -9.17
CA ALA A 23 -6.22 -2.72 -10.55
C ALA A 23 -6.17 -4.26 -10.63
N ILE A 24 -5.61 -4.93 -9.62
CA ILE A 24 -5.59 -6.41 -9.55
C ILE A 24 -7.00 -6.96 -9.28
N VAL A 25 -7.79 -6.31 -8.41
CA VAL A 25 -9.20 -6.68 -8.18
C VAL A 25 -10.01 -6.50 -9.46
N CYS A 26 -9.85 -5.36 -10.14
CA CYS A 26 -10.46 -5.11 -11.45
C CYS A 26 -10.13 -6.22 -12.44
N LEU A 27 -8.85 -6.57 -12.57
CA LEU A 27 -8.41 -7.65 -13.46
C LEU A 27 -9.08 -8.98 -13.11
N LYS A 28 -9.24 -9.30 -11.83
CA LYS A 28 -9.95 -10.52 -11.39
C LYS A 28 -11.41 -10.50 -11.85
N GLN A 29 -12.14 -9.42 -11.58
CA GLN A 29 -13.54 -9.27 -11.97
C GLN A 29 -13.72 -9.35 -13.50
N LEU A 30 -12.81 -8.74 -14.27
CA LEU A 30 -12.80 -8.81 -15.73
C LEU A 30 -12.61 -10.25 -16.24
N LEU A 31 -11.69 -11.01 -15.62
CA LEU A 31 -11.45 -12.40 -15.99
C LEU A 31 -12.63 -13.31 -15.65
N ASP A 32 -13.26 -13.08 -14.50
CA ASP A 32 -14.43 -13.83 -14.06
C ASP A 32 -15.65 -13.54 -14.98
N LYS A 33 -15.81 -12.29 -15.45
CA LYS A 33 -16.95 -11.87 -16.28
C LYS A 33 -16.83 -12.25 -17.76
N TYR A 34 -15.63 -12.13 -18.36
CA TYR A 34 -15.45 -12.26 -19.81
C TYR A 34 -14.78 -13.59 -20.23
N GLU A 35 -14.70 -14.58 -19.33
CA GLU A 35 -14.17 -15.94 -19.57
C GLU A 35 -12.91 -15.98 -20.46
N ASN A 36 -11.86 -15.29 -20.02
CA ASN A 36 -10.62 -15.20 -20.79
C ASN A 36 -9.66 -16.35 -20.44
N ASN A 37 -8.88 -16.82 -21.42
CA ASN A 37 -7.88 -17.88 -21.23
C ASN A 37 -6.57 -17.36 -20.60
N LEU A 38 -6.63 -16.31 -19.79
CA LEU A 38 -5.46 -15.75 -19.10
C LEU A 38 -5.26 -16.45 -17.76
N LYS A 39 -4.02 -16.85 -17.48
CA LYS A 39 -3.61 -17.34 -16.16
C LYS A 39 -2.65 -16.34 -15.53
N ILE A 40 -3.10 -15.66 -14.48
CA ILE A 40 -2.32 -14.63 -13.80
C ILE A 40 -1.56 -15.24 -12.61
N THR A 41 -0.28 -14.88 -12.46
CA THR A 41 0.51 -15.11 -11.26
C THR A 41 1.10 -13.79 -10.77
N ILE A 42 0.94 -13.49 -9.48
CA ILE A 42 1.46 -12.27 -8.85
C ILE A 42 2.77 -12.57 -8.14
N PHE A 43 3.75 -11.69 -8.34
CA PHE A 43 5.08 -11.78 -7.78
C PHE A 43 5.39 -10.56 -6.90
N PRO A 44 4.96 -10.57 -5.63
CA PRO A 44 5.29 -9.53 -4.67
C PRO A 44 6.75 -9.64 -4.20
N HIS A 45 7.24 -8.53 -3.61
CA HIS A 45 8.50 -8.53 -2.89
C HIS A 45 8.41 -9.37 -1.61
N LYS A 46 9.52 -10.00 -1.17
CA LYS A 46 9.54 -10.87 0.02
C LYS A 46 8.89 -10.25 1.27
N ILE A 47 9.03 -8.94 1.43
CA ILE A 47 8.49 -8.18 2.58
C ILE A 47 6.96 -8.12 2.50
N THR A 48 6.39 -7.90 1.32
CA THR A 48 4.93 -7.76 1.17
C THR A 48 4.23 -9.07 0.84
N ALA A 49 4.98 -10.13 0.52
CA ALA A 49 4.43 -11.36 -0.04
C ALA A 49 3.35 -12.02 0.81
N LYS A 50 3.61 -12.23 2.11
CA LYS A 50 2.62 -12.82 3.02
C LYS A 50 1.36 -11.97 3.13
N VAL A 51 1.50 -10.64 3.12
CA VAL A 51 0.37 -9.70 3.19
C VAL A 51 -0.45 -9.81 1.90
N ILE A 52 0.18 -9.71 0.73
CA ILE A 52 -0.51 -9.79 -0.57
C ILE A 52 -1.18 -11.16 -0.78
N GLN A 53 -0.50 -12.25 -0.40
CA GLN A 53 -1.04 -13.60 -0.49
C GLN A 53 -2.31 -13.79 0.36
N SER A 54 -2.45 -13.05 1.46
CA SER A 54 -3.61 -13.16 2.35
C SER A 54 -4.92 -12.72 1.71
N PHE A 55 -4.91 -11.98 0.59
CA PHE A 55 -6.15 -11.57 -0.10
C PHE A 55 -6.64 -12.56 -1.15
N ASN A 56 -5.84 -13.60 -1.46
CA ASN A 56 -6.22 -14.69 -2.38
C ASN A 56 -6.81 -14.24 -3.74
N LEU A 57 -6.29 -13.14 -4.30
CA LEU A 57 -6.79 -12.62 -5.59
C LEU A 57 -6.40 -13.53 -6.77
N PHE A 58 -5.12 -13.91 -6.80
CA PHE A 58 -4.51 -14.83 -7.78
C PHE A 58 -3.43 -15.70 -7.14
N ASP A 59 -2.89 -16.67 -7.89
CA ASP A 59 -1.71 -17.42 -7.47
C ASP A 59 -0.57 -16.43 -7.20
N THR A 60 0.01 -16.48 -6.00
CA THR A 60 0.93 -15.47 -5.49
C THR A 60 2.21 -16.13 -5.02
N ARG A 61 3.36 -15.68 -5.54
CA ARG A 61 4.66 -16.33 -5.30
C ARG A 61 5.77 -15.29 -5.15
N GLU A 62 6.70 -15.52 -4.24
CA GLU A 62 7.85 -14.64 -4.09
C GLU A 62 8.82 -14.71 -5.28
N ILE A 63 9.44 -13.58 -5.61
CA ILE A 63 10.59 -13.54 -6.50
C ILE A 63 11.82 -14.03 -5.73
N ASN A 64 12.36 -15.16 -6.15
CA ASN A 64 13.57 -15.77 -5.62
C ASN A 64 14.35 -16.47 -6.74
N LEU A 65 15.48 -17.09 -6.40
CA LEU A 65 16.32 -17.75 -7.39
C LEU A 65 15.57 -18.88 -8.12
N LEU A 66 14.76 -19.65 -7.40
CA LEU A 66 13.99 -20.75 -7.98
C LEU A 66 12.94 -20.26 -8.99
N THR A 67 12.20 -19.19 -8.68
CA THR A 67 11.21 -18.63 -9.60
C THR A 67 11.87 -18.03 -10.83
N LYS A 68 13.04 -17.40 -10.69
CA LYS A 68 13.86 -16.94 -11.83
C LYS A 68 14.33 -18.09 -12.71
N THR A 69 14.88 -19.17 -12.13
CA THR A 69 15.29 -20.35 -12.91
C THR A 69 14.12 -20.98 -13.64
N LYS A 70 12.95 -21.09 -12.98
CA LYS A 70 11.72 -21.57 -13.63
C LYS A 70 11.31 -20.69 -14.81
N SER A 71 11.42 -19.37 -14.68
CA SER A 71 11.13 -18.43 -15.78
C SER A 71 12.06 -18.62 -17.00
N TRP A 72 13.24 -19.22 -16.83
CA TRP A 72 14.15 -19.51 -17.95
C TRP A 72 13.72 -20.76 -18.72
N ILE A 73 13.26 -21.78 -18.00
CA ILE A 73 12.83 -23.06 -18.57
C ILE A 73 11.45 -22.91 -19.22
N LYS A 74 10.54 -22.21 -18.54
CA LYS A 74 9.16 -21.99 -18.97
C LYS A 74 8.76 -20.53 -18.73
N PRO A 75 9.21 -19.59 -19.58
CA PRO A 75 8.87 -18.19 -19.45
C PRO A 75 7.37 -17.96 -19.65
N ALA A 76 6.82 -17.02 -18.88
CA ALA A 76 5.49 -16.49 -19.12
C ALA A 76 5.38 -15.83 -20.49
N ASP A 77 4.16 -15.80 -21.01
CA ASP A 77 3.85 -15.23 -22.32
C ASP A 77 3.95 -13.70 -22.28
N LYS A 78 3.47 -13.08 -21.18
CA LYS A 78 3.73 -11.67 -20.85
C LYS A 78 4.16 -11.55 -19.39
N THR A 79 5.05 -10.61 -19.09
CA THR A 79 5.38 -10.22 -17.72
C THR A 79 5.36 -8.70 -17.57
N PHE A 80 4.62 -8.22 -16.57
CA PHE A 80 4.54 -6.80 -16.20
C PHE A 80 5.44 -6.52 -15.00
N PHE A 81 6.47 -5.70 -15.20
CA PHE A 81 7.39 -5.22 -14.18
C PHE A 81 6.94 -3.83 -13.72
N LEU A 82 6.19 -3.78 -12.62
CA LEU A 82 5.56 -2.55 -12.13
C LEU A 82 6.52 -1.61 -11.39
N CYS A 83 7.76 -2.03 -11.20
CA CYS A 83 8.84 -1.17 -10.75
C CYS A 83 10.17 -1.63 -11.36
N ASN A 84 11.13 -0.72 -11.43
CA ASN A 84 12.50 -1.05 -11.79
C ASN A 84 13.32 -1.37 -10.56
N SER A 85 13.69 -2.64 -10.43
CA SER A 85 14.49 -3.13 -9.32
C SER A 85 15.55 -4.09 -9.81
N SER A 86 16.73 -4.07 -9.19
CA SER A 86 17.77 -5.09 -9.41
C SER A 86 17.27 -6.48 -9.06
N GLN A 87 16.24 -6.60 -8.22
CA GLN A 87 15.64 -7.87 -7.90
C GLN A 87 14.92 -8.52 -9.09
N ASN A 88 14.51 -7.74 -10.09
CA ASN A 88 13.91 -8.24 -11.32
C ASN A 88 14.96 -8.87 -12.25
N MET A 89 16.26 -8.58 -12.04
CA MET A 89 17.32 -9.08 -12.89
C MET A 89 17.34 -10.60 -12.92
N GLY A 90 17.44 -11.15 -14.13
CA GLY A 90 17.42 -12.58 -14.36
C GLY A 90 16.01 -13.19 -14.39
N TYR A 91 14.93 -12.42 -14.32
CA TYR A 91 13.59 -12.93 -14.64
C TYR A 91 13.39 -12.90 -16.17
N ARG A 92 12.90 -13.99 -16.78
CA ARG A 92 12.67 -14.08 -18.23
C ARG A 92 11.19 -14.18 -18.57
N ALA A 93 10.81 -13.52 -19.66
CA ALA A 93 9.47 -13.51 -20.23
C ALA A 93 9.58 -13.53 -21.75
N LYS A 94 8.55 -14.01 -22.46
CA LYS A 94 8.50 -13.90 -23.93
C LYS A 94 8.27 -12.45 -24.37
N LYS A 95 7.43 -11.71 -23.65
CA LYS A 95 7.24 -10.26 -23.77
C LYS A 95 7.31 -9.62 -22.39
N SER A 96 8.24 -8.70 -22.21
CA SER A 96 8.40 -7.95 -20.96
C SER A 96 7.85 -6.54 -21.10
N TYR A 97 7.08 -6.12 -20.11
CA TYR A 97 6.48 -4.80 -20.01
C TYR A 97 7.07 -4.11 -18.77
N GLY A 98 7.61 -2.91 -18.88
CA GLY A 98 8.11 -2.17 -17.72
C GLY A 98 8.47 -0.73 -18.08
N CYS A 99 8.82 0.09 -17.10
CA CYS A 99 9.26 1.47 -17.37
C CYS A 99 10.71 1.50 -17.84
N ASN A 100 11.01 2.13 -18.96
CA ASN A 100 12.39 2.32 -19.41
C ASN A 100 13.02 3.51 -18.70
N THR A 101 13.86 3.26 -17.69
CA THR A 101 14.58 4.31 -16.93
C THR A 101 16.07 4.36 -17.27
N GLY A 102 16.46 3.92 -18.48
CA GLY A 102 17.84 3.86 -18.97
C GLY A 102 18.68 2.71 -18.42
N LYS A 103 18.49 2.32 -17.15
CA LYS A 103 19.21 1.18 -16.52
C LYS A 103 18.65 -0.19 -16.92
N TYR A 104 17.36 -0.24 -17.21
CA TYR A 104 16.64 -1.45 -17.61
C TYR A 104 15.89 -1.14 -18.90
N SER A 105 15.89 -2.11 -19.82
CA SER A 105 15.09 -2.07 -21.03
C SER A 105 14.09 -3.21 -21.01
N TYR A 106 12.84 -2.87 -21.35
CA TYR A 106 11.76 -3.83 -21.53
C TYR A 106 11.29 -3.81 -22.97
N TYR A 107 10.63 -4.89 -23.39
CA TYR A 107 10.11 -5.01 -24.75
C TYR A 107 9.03 -3.97 -25.03
N ILE A 108 8.15 -3.70 -24.05
CA ILE A 108 7.11 -2.66 -24.12
C ILE A 108 7.26 -1.71 -22.92
N ASN A 109 7.14 -0.41 -23.18
CA ASN A 109 7.24 0.61 -22.15
C ASN A 109 5.90 0.85 -21.45
N LEU A 110 5.88 0.79 -20.12
CA LEU A 110 4.70 1.12 -19.31
C LEU A 110 4.68 2.61 -18.98
N ASP A 111 4.49 3.46 -20.00
CA ASP A 111 4.51 4.92 -19.83
C ASP A 111 3.47 5.43 -18.84
N TYR A 112 2.33 4.72 -18.70
CA TYR A 112 1.25 5.12 -17.80
C TYR A 112 1.64 5.06 -16.32
N LEU A 113 2.73 4.35 -15.96
CA LEU A 113 3.27 4.32 -14.59
C LEU A 113 4.16 5.54 -14.29
N ILE A 114 4.46 6.39 -15.28
CA ILE A 114 5.12 7.68 -15.09
C ILE A 114 4.01 8.72 -14.91
N PHE A 115 3.95 9.35 -13.74
CA PHE A 115 2.83 10.22 -13.33
C PHE A 115 2.50 11.31 -14.35
N GLU A 116 3.52 11.98 -14.89
CA GLU A 116 3.37 13.05 -15.88
C GLU A 116 2.77 12.56 -17.21
N ASN A 117 2.75 11.24 -17.40
CA ASN A 117 2.21 10.57 -18.58
C ASN A 117 0.92 9.80 -18.30
N THR A 118 0.56 9.51 -17.04
CA THR A 118 -0.66 8.76 -16.71
C THR A 118 -1.90 9.41 -17.35
N GLU A 119 -2.06 10.72 -17.21
CA GLU A 119 -3.17 11.49 -17.79
C GLU A 119 -3.19 11.52 -19.33
N LYS A 120 -2.02 11.31 -19.95
CA LYS A 120 -1.88 11.29 -21.41
C LYS A 120 -2.10 9.90 -21.99
N LYS A 121 -1.88 8.86 -21.19
CA LYS A 121 -1.87 7.45 -21.63
C LYS A 121 -3.14 6.71 -21.26
N LEU A 122 -3.79 7.08 -20.17
CA LEU A 122 -5.11 6.57 -19.81
C LEU A 122 -6.18 7.55 -20.29
N SER A 123 -7.34 7.04 -20.70
CA SER A 123 -8.46 7.88 -21.10
C SER A 123 -8.95 8.72 -19.93
N ARG A 124 -9.33 9.98 -20.18
CA ARG A 124 -9.94 10.86 -19.19
C ARG A 124 -11.17 10.22 -18.51
N GLU A 125 -12.00 9.54 -19.29
CA GLU A 125 -13.19 8.83 -18.79
C GLU A 125 -12.84 7.83 -17.69
N LEU A 126 -11.87 6.93 -17.94
CA LEU A 126 -11.36 5.99 -16.93
C LEU A 126 -10.81 6.69 -15.70
N ILE A 127 -10.01 7.75 -15.87
CA ILE A 127 -9.42 8.47 -14.74
C ILE A 127 -10.53 9.09 -13.87
N THR A 128 -11.45 9.82 -14.49
CA THR A 128 -12.57 10.47 -13.79
C THR A 128 -13.43 9.45 -13.06
N PHE A 129 -13.79 8.33 -13.69
CA PHE A 129 -14.52 7.26 -13.03
C PHE A 129 -13.81 6.74 -11.78
N LEU A 130 -12.51 6.44 -11.86
CA LEU A 130 -11.75 5.90 -10.72
C LEU A 130 -11.55 6.93 -9.59
N GLN A 131 -11.49 8.22 -9.91
CA GLN A 131 -11.35 9.30 -8.92
C GLN A 131 -12.69 9.66 -8.26
N ASP A 132 -13.74 9.80 -9.06
CA ASP A 132 -15.01 10.32 -8.59
C ASP A 132 -15.79 9.24 -7.84
N GLU A 133 -15.82 8.01 -8.35
CA GLU A 133 -16.60 6.91 -7.75
C GLU A 133 -15.83 6.19 -6.63
N TYR A 134 -14.50 6.06 -6.76
CA TYR A 134 -13.68 5.24 -5.86
C TYR A 134 -12.59 6.02 -5.12
N HIS A 135 -12.45 7.32 -5.39
CA HIS A 135 -11.46 8.19 -4.73
C HIS A 135 -10.02 7.68 -4.79
N LEU A 136 -9.68 6.96 -5.87
CA LEU A 136 -8.34 6.40 -6.03
C LEU A 136 -7.32 7.49 -6.36
N SER A 137 -6.14 7.37 -5.75
CA SER A 137 -5.01 8.25 -6.06
C SER A 137 -4.46 7.98 -7.46
N MET A 138 -3.79 8.97 -8.06
CA MET A 138 -3.21 8.82 -9.41
C MET A 138 -2.19 7.66 -9.48
N ALA A 139 -1.49 7.36 -8.39
CA ALA A 139 -0.64 6.17 -8.31
C ALA A 139 -1.42 4.88 -8.45
N ALA A 140 -2.54 4.72 -7.72
CA ALA A 140 -3.39 3.55 -7.86
C ALA A 140 -4.00 3.44 -9.26
N ILE A 141 -4.48 4.58 -9.82
CA ILE A 141 -5.07 4.66 -11.16
C ILE A 141 -4.09 4.24 -12.24
N SER A 142 -2.81 4.63 -12.12
CA SER A 142 -1.79 4.27 -13.11
C SER A 142 -1.73 2.77 -13.41
N TYR A 143 -1.95 1.91 -12.40
CA TYR A 143 -1.88 0.46 -12.56
C TYR A 143 -3.02 -0.14 -13.39
N PHE A 144 -4.12 0.59 -13.62
CA PHE A 144 -5.20 0.12 -14.50
C PHE A 144 -4.77 0.00 -15.96
N GLY A 145 -3.67 0.65 -16.37
CA GLY A 145 -3.09 0.46 -17.70
C GLY A 145 -2.76 -1.01 -18.02
N ILE A 146 -2.50 -1.85 -17.01
CA ILE A 146 -2.27 -3.29 -17.20
C ILE A 146 -3.50 -3.97 -17.80
N CYS A 147 -4.71 -3.58 -17.39
CA CYS A 147 -5.94 -4.15 -17.93
C CYS A 147 -6.07 -3.83 -19.43
N LEU A 148 -5.72 -2.60 -19.82
CA LEU A 148 -5.72 -2.16 -21.21
C LEU A 148 -4.67 -2.93 -22.04
N ASP A 149 -3.45 -3.11 -21.53
CA ASP A 149 -2.38 -3.89 -22.18
C ASP A 149 -2.68 -5.40 -22.28
N LEU A 150 -3.60 -5.89 -21.46
CA LEU A 150 -4.16 -7.24 -21.54
C LEU A 150 -5.32 -7.36 -22.54
N GLY A 151 -5.80 -6.24 -23.09
CA GLY A 151 -6.79 -6.18 -24.15
C GLY A 151 -8.21 -5.86 -23.69
N PHE A 152 -8.41 -5.48 -22.43
CA PHE A 152 -9.71 -5.03 -21.95
C PHE A 152 -9.95 -3.57 -22.37
N SER A 153 -11.18 -3.26 -22.79
CA SER A 153 -11.55 -1.89 -23.13
C SER A 153 -11.86 -1.06 -21.87
N VAL A 154 -11.85 0.27 -22.01
CA VAL A 154 -12.29 1.18 -20.96
C VAL A 154 -13.73 0.85 -20.54
N GLU A 155 -14.65 0.69 -21.50
CA GLU A 155 -16.05 0.32 -21.24
C GLU A 155 -16.19 -0.99 -20.43
N GLN A 156 -15.34 -1.99 -20.71
CA GLN A 156 -15.32 -3.22 -19.92
C GLN A 156 -14.89 -2.97 -18.49
N ILE A 157 -13.88 -2.11 -18.27
CA ILE A 157 -13.44 -1.72 -16.92
C ILE A 157 -14.57 -0.97 -16.19
N LEU A 158 -15.14 0.07 -16.80
CA LEU A 158 -16.19 0.89 -16.19
C LEU A 158 -17.42 0.06 -15.78
N SER A 159 -17.82 -0.90 -16.63
CA SER A 159 -19.00 -1.75 -16.40
C SER A 159 -18.77 -2.95 -15.49
N THR A 160 -17.55 -3.16 -15.00
CA THR A 160 -17.17 -4.37 -14.25
C THR A 160 -16.47 -4.07 -12.95
N PHE A 161 -15.71 -2.98 -12.87
CA PHE A 161 -14.94 -2.66 -11.70
C PHE A 161 -15.85 -2.21 -10.55
N GLU A 162 -15.85 -3.00 -9.50
CA GLU A 162 -16.45 -2.67 -8.22
C GLU A 162 -15.36 -2.76 -7.14
N PHE A 163 -15.27 -1.75 -6.28
CA PHE A 163 -14.23 -1.71 -5.26
C PHE A 163 -14.69 -1.05 -3.97
N ASN A 164 -14.51 -1.77 -2.87
CA ASN A 164 -14.71 -1.29 -1.51
C ASN A 164 -13.79 -2.07 -0.56
N SER A 165 -13.75 -1.65 0.70
CA SER A 165 -12.86 -2.26 1.69
C SER A 165 -13.20 -3.72 2.03
N ASP A 166 -14.44 -4.18 1.80
CA ASP A 166 -14.85 -5.56 2.05
C ASP A 166 -14.30 -6.57 1.03
N LEU A 167 -13.87 -6.11 -0.14
CA LEU A 167 -13.22 -6.97 -1.14
C LEU A 167 -11.77 -7.33 -0.78
N LEU A 168 -11.13 -6.60 0.14
CA LEU A 168 -9.75 -6.86 0.59
C LEU A 168 -9.71 -7.28 2.06
N VAL A 169 -10.41 -8.37 2.37
CA VAL A 169 -10.35 -9.01 3.69
C VAL A 169 -9.33 -10.16 3.67
N PRO A 170 -8.32 -10.17 4.56
CA PRO A 170 -7.38 -11.27 4.66
C PRO A 170 -8.07 -12.59 4.98
N ILE A 171 -7.85 -13.63 4.16
CA ILE A 171 -8.42 -14.98 4.37
C ILE A 171 -7.75 -15.74 5.53
N LYS A 172 -6.60 -15.26 6.02
CA LYS A 172 -5.83 -15.84 7.12
C LYS A 172 -5.14 -14.74 7.90
N GLU A 173 -4.83 -15.02 9.16
CA GLU A 173 -3.95 -14.16 9.95
C GLU A 173 -2.55 -14.08 9.33
N PHE A 174 -1.90 -12.93 9.48
CA PHE A 174 -0.57 -12.69 8.92
C PHE A 174 0.52 -13.37 9.75
N SER A 175 0.29 -13.50 11.05
CA SER A 175 1.19 -14.12 12.01
C SER A 175 0.41 -14.70 13.20
N ASN A 176 1.04 -15.60 13.95
CA ASN A 176 0.49 -16.11 15.21
C ASN A 176 0.75 -15.18 16.40
N TRP A 177 1.57 -14.14 16.22
CA TRP A 177 1.89 -13.18 17.27
C TRP A 177 0.72 -12.22 17.45
N LYS A 178 0.42 -11.81 18.68
CA LYS A 178 -0.56 -10.76 18.98
C LYS A 178 0.08 -9.73 19.92
N PRO A 179 -0.29 -8.44 19.80
CA PRO A 179 0.19 -7.43 20.73
C PRO A 179 -0.26 -7.78 22.15
N PRO A 180 0.64 -7.73 23.15
CA PRO A 180 0.35 -8.08 24.54
C PRO A 180 -0.35 -6.95 25.31
N PHE A 181 -0.88 -5.95 24.60
CA PHE A 181 -1.51 -4.76 25.14
C PHE A 181 -2.73 -4.41 24.28
N VAL A 182 -3.64 -3.64 24.86
CA VAL A 182 -4.90 -3.18 24.25
C VAL A 182 -4.99 -1.66 24.39
N ASN A 183 -5.94 -1.03 23.69
CA ASN A 183 -6.21 0.41 23.75
C ASN A 183 -4.96 1.25 23.40
N TYR A 184 -4.57 1.20 22.12
CA TYR A 184 -3.37 1.84 21.61
C TYR A 184 -3.53 2.36 20.17
N LEU A 185 -2.82 3.45 19.90
CA LEU A 185 -2.56 3.97 18.55
C LEU A 185 -1.13 3.58 18.13
N VAL A 186 -0.98 3.26 16.84
CA VAL A 186 0.35 3.02 16.25
C VAL A 186 0.92 4.31 15.71
N VAL A 187 2.18 4.61 16.05
CA VAL A 187 2.88 5.82 15.63
C VAL A 187 4.09 5.47 14.76
N CYS A 188 4.20 6.07 13.58
CA CYS A 188 5.38 5.95 12.70
C CYS A 188 5.93 7.34 12.35
N MET A 189 7.06 7.70 12.97
CA MET A 189 7.72 9.00 12.82
C MET A 189 8.56 9.10 11.52
N GLU A 190 8.72 8.00 10.81
CA GLU A 190 9.55 7.94 9.62
C GLU A 190 8.75 8.30 8.36
N ALA A 191 9.44 8.81 7.36
CA ALA A 191 8.96 8.92 5.99
C ALA A 191 9.98 8.18 5.09
N ALA A 192 9.48 7.25 4.27
CA ALA A 192 10.24 6.40 3.36
C ALA A 192 11.52 5.72 3.96
N TYR A 193 12.42 5.21 3.12
CA TYR A 193 13.60 4.41 3.51
C TYR A 193 14.81 5.25 4.01
N GLY A 194 14.62 6.08 5.04
CA GLY A 194 15.73 6.62 5.84
C GLY A 194 16.15 8.08 5.63
N LYS A 195 17.01 8.56 6.54
CA LYS A 195 17.22 9.97 6.93
C LYS A 195 17.71 10.97 5.86
N LYS A 196 18.33 10.54 4.75
CA LYS A 196 19.10 11.48 3.90
C LYS A 196 18.34 12.08 2.71
N VAL A 197 17.32 11.41 2.16
CA VAL A 197 16.67 11.86 0.92
C VAL A 197 15.26 12.44 1.18
N ASP A 198 14.64 12.10 2.31
CA ASP A 198 13.24 12.40 2.61
C ASP A 198 13.06 13.18 3.93
N ALA A 199 14.08 13.92 4.39
CA ALA A 199 14.00 14.66 5.66
C ALA A 199 12.88 15.72 5.67
N ASN A 200 12.60 16.35 4.52
CA ASN A 200 11.51 17.31 4.34
C ASN A 200 10.10 16.68 4.38
N ARG A 201 10.00 15.35 4.44
CA ARG A 201 8.74 14.61 4.55
C ARG A 201 8.44 14.17 5.98
N ARG A 202 9.31 14.48 6.94
CA ARG A 202 9.20 14.04 8.33
C ARG A 202 8.77 15.19 9.21
N TRP A 203 7.66 15.02 9.91
CA TRP A 203 7.28 15.93 10.97
C TRP A 203 8.25 15.79 12.16
N PRO A 204 8.62 16.88 12.85
CA PRO A 204 9.62 16.83 13.91
C PRO A 204 9.28 15.79 14.99
N GLU A 205 10.25 14.98 15.41
CA GLU A 205 10.00 13.87 16.34
C GLU A 205 9.47 14.35 17.69
N LYS A 206 9.93 15.53 18.13
CA LYS A 206 9.41 16.21 19.33
C LYS A 206 7.90 16.46 19.28
N ASN A 207 7.34 16.66 18.09
CA ASN A 207 5.91 16.89 17.93
C ASN A 207 5.14 15.57 18.09
N PHE A 208 5.64 14.45 17.55
CA PHE A 208 5.05 13.13 17.80
C PHE A 208 5.06 12.74 19.28
N LEU A 209 6.15 13.03 20.00
CA LEU A 209 6.23 12.75 21.44
C LEU A 209 5.24 13.60 22.25
N LYS A 210 5.15 14.90 21.96
CA LYS A 210 4.15 15.78 22.59
C LYS A 210 2.72 15.36 22.26
N LEU A 211 2.49 14.93 21.02
CA LEU A 211 1.20 14.43 20.59
C LEU A 211 0.82 13.15 21.35
N ALA A 212 1.75 12.21 21.50
CA ALA A 212 1.53 10.98 22.27
C ALA A 212 1.21 11.27 23.74
N GLN A 213 1.89 12.24 24.36
CA GLN A 213 1.55 12.69 25.71
C GLN A 213 0.10 13.19 25.80
N LYS A 214 -0.33 14.06 24.87
CA LYS A 214 -1.69 14.60 24.84
C LYS A 214 -2.75 13.53 24.64
N ILE A 215 -2.49 12.57 23.73
CA ILE A 215 -3.37 11.44 23.49
C ILE A 215 -3.60 10.65 24.79
N TYR A 216 -2.52 10.39 25.53
CA TYR A 216 -2.63 9.69 26.81
C TYR A 216 -3.37 10.51 27.86
N GLU A 217 -3.03 11.80 28.03
CA GLU A 217 -3.66 12.69 29.01
C GLU A 217 -5.16 12.89 28.76
N GLN A 218 -5.59 12.96 27.49
CA GLN A 218 -6.98 13.24 27.12
C GLN A 218 -7.84 11.98 26.99
N PHE A 219 -7.27 10.89 26.46
CA PHE A 219 -8.03 9.71 26.07
C PHE A 219 -7.61 8.43 26.79
N ASN A 220 -6.54 8.46 27.60
CA ASN A 220 -5.94 7.29 28.25
C ASN A 220 -5.54 6.18 27.26
N ILE A 221 -5.04 6.57 26.08
CA ILE A 221 -4.63 5.66 25.01
C ILE A 221 -3.09 5.60 24.94
N HIS A 222 -2.54 4.41 24.76
CA HIS A 222 -1.10 4.19 24.65
C HIS A 222 -0.62 4.44 23.21
N CYS A 223 0.61 4.90 23.04
CA CYS A 223 1.23 5.08 21.72
C CYS A 223 2.34 4.06 21.50
N VAL A 224 2.19 3.25 20.44
CA VAL A 224 3.15 2.22 20.06
C VAL A 224 3.96 2.68 18.85
N PHE A 225 5.25 2.90 19.05
CA PHE A 225 6.16 3.39 18.01
C PHE A 225 6.69 2.23 17.17
N ILE A 226 6.56 2.34 15.85
CA ILE A 226 7.13 1.43 14.86
C ILE A 226 8.04 2.18 13.89
N GLY A 227 8.95 1.46 13.25
CA GLY A 227 9.97 2.07 12.40
C GLY A 227 11.17 1.16 12.17
N ILE A 228 12.01 1.52 11.21
CA ILE A 228 13.28 0.84 10.92
C ILE A 228 14.49 1.54 11.57
N ASP A 229 14.31 2.73 12.13
CA ASP A 229 15.30 3.50 12.87
C ASP A 229 15.00 3.44 14.39
N SER A 230 16.05 3.39 15.20
CA SER A 230 15.97 3.47 16.67
C SER A 230 16.17 4.89 17.19
N GLU A 231 16.50 5.84 16.32
CA GLU A 231 16.74 7.23 16.66
C GLU A 231 15.58 8.13 16.20
N PRO A 232 15.17 9.12 17.01
CA PRO A 232 15.66 9.41 18.37
C PRO A 232 15.17 8.36 19.37
N SER A 233 15.83 8.27 20.53
CA SER A 233 15.34 7.44 21.65
C SER A 233 13.95 7.90 22.10
N ILE A 234 13.04 6.94 22.34
CA ILE A 234 11.73 7.21 22.95
C ILE A 234 11.91 7.23 24.47
N PRO A 235 11.42 8.27 25.18
CA PRO A 235 11.48 8.32 26.64
C PRO A 235 10.79 7.12 27.29
N ASP A 236 11.36 6.63 28.39
CA ASP A 236 10.76 5.55 29.19
C ASP A 236 9.55 6.10 29.97
N LYS A 237 8.36 5.88 29.42
CA LYS A 237 7.07 6.29 29.96
C LYS A 237 6.07 5.15 29.76
N PRO A 238 5.16 4.88 30.72
CA PRO A 238 4.24 3.75 30.63
C PRO A 238 3.30 3.81 29.42
N TYR A 239 2.99 5.01 28.91
CA TYR A 239 2.15 5.23 27.75
C TYR A 239 2.89 5.22 26.40
N LEU A 240 4.22 5.06 26.41
CA LEU A 240 5.05 4.99 25.20
C LEU A 240 5.64 3.60 25.08
N ILE A 241 5.28 2.88 24.03
CA ILE A 241 5.76 1.52 23.76
C ILE A 241 6.64 1.56 22.51
N ASP A 242 7.95 1.34 22.66
CA ASP A 242 8.87 1.34 21.52
C ASP A 242 9.02 -0.07 20.92
N LEU A 243 8.44 -0.31 19.74
CA LEU A 243 8.58 -1.53 18.95
C LEU A 243 9.39 -1.34 17.66
N ARG A 244 10.09 -0.21 17.50
CA ARG A 244 10.93 0.06 16.33
C ARG A 244 12.02 -1.01 16.22
N LYS A 245 12.19 -1.56 15.01
CA LYS A 245 13.12 -2.67 14.69
C LYS A 245 12.87 -3.98 15.48
N LYS A 246 11.78 -4.10 16.23
CA LYS A 246 11.46 -5.30 17.03
C LYS A 246 10.45 -6.23 16.35
N LEU A 247 9.77 -5.73 15.31
CA LEU A 247 8.73 -6.45 14.60
C LEU A 247 9.09 -6.63 13.13
N ASP A 248 8.74 -7.80 12.58
CA ASP A 248 8.68 -7.97 11.13
C ASP A 248 7.38 -7.38 10.55
N ILE A 249 7.29 -7.36 9.23
CA ILE A 249 6.15 -6.76 8.52
C ILE A 249 4.81 -7.48 8.80
N THR A 250 4.82 -8.78 9.05
CA THR A 250 3.60 -9.52 9.39
C THR A 250 3.14 -9.19 10.79
N GLN A 251 4.07 -9.03 11.73
CA GLN A 251 3.78 -8.56 13.08
C GLN A 251 3.33 -7.10 13.10
N VAL A 252 3.93 -6.21 12.28
CA VAL A 252 3.46 -4.82 12.12
C VAL A 252 2.03 -4.79 11.55
N THR A 253 1.75 -5.60 10.54
CA THR A 253 0.39 -5.69 9.97
C THR A 253 -0.61 -6.18 11.02
N GLN A 254 -0.22 -7.15 11.84
CA GLN A 254 -1.04 -7.65 12.94
C GLN A 254 -1.23 -6.61 14.04
N LEU A 255 -0.18 -5.86 14.41
CA LEU A 255 -0.25 -4.76 15.36
C LEU A 255 -1.23 -3.69 14.88
N LEU A 256 -1.21 -3.33 13.59
CA LEU A 256 -2.16 -2.39 13.01
C LEU A 256 -3.59 -2.93 13.02
N LYS A 257 -3.79 -4.21 12.67
CA LYS A 257 -5.13 -4.83 12.70
C LYS A 257 -5.82 -4.75 14.06
N TYR A 258 -5.06 -4.78 15.17
CA TYR A 258 -5.61 -4.69 16.53
C TYR A 258 -5.52 -3.29 17.17
N SER A 259 -4.99 -2.28 16.47
CA SER A 259 -4.93 -0.92 17.01
C SER A 259 -6.27 -0.19 16.89
N ASP A 260 -6.39 0.92 17.63
CA ASP A 260 -7.50 1.88 17.52
C ASP A 260 -7.26 2.89 16.38
N GLY A 261 -6.20 2.69 15.58
CA GLY A 261 -5.80 3.62 14.54
C GLY A 261 -4.29 3.75 14.37
N TYR A 262 -3.92 4.68 13.49
CA TYR A 262 -2.54 4.98 13.12
C TYR A 262 -2.30 6.48 13.01
N ILE A 263 -1.10 6.93 13.38
CA ILE A 263 -0.62 8.29 13.16
C ILE A 263 0.80 8.21 12.61
N GLY A 264 1.10 8.93 11.53
CA GLY A 264 2.47 8.99 11.03
C GLY A 264 2.62 9.85 9.80
N ASN A 265 3.83 9.93 9.27
CA ASN A 265 4.03 10.56 7.96
C ASN A 265 3.56 9.62 6.83
N ASP A 266 3.53 10.16 5.62
CA ASP A 266 3.38 9.41 4.36
C ASP A 266 4.48 8.35 4.22
N SER A 267 4.12 7.09 4.47
CA SER A 267 5.04 5.96 4.60
C SER A 267 4.36 4.61 4.34
N GLY A 268 5.14 3.55 4.17
CA GLY A 268 4.59 2.19 3.97
C GLY A 268 3.58 1.75 5.04
N PRO A 269 3.84 1.94 6.35
CA PRO A 269 2.89 1.62 7.42
C PRO A 269 1.55 2.34 7.33
N LEU A 270 1.48 3.57 6.81
CA LEU A 270 0.22 4.28 6.56
C LEU A 270 -0.71 3.48 5.65
N HIS A 271 -0.17 2.96 4.53
CA HIS A 271 -0.94 2.13 3.60
C HIS A 271 -1.36 0.80 4.21
N LEU A 272 -0.54 0.21 5.08
CA LEU A 272 -0.93 -1.00 5.81
C LEU A 272 -2.07 -0.74 6.79
N ALA A 273 -2.03 0.38 7.51
CA ALA A 273 -3.10 0.76 8.43
C ALA A 273 -4.42 0.90 7.68
N ASN A 274 -4.39 1.62 6.56
CA ASN A 274 -5.54 1.81 5.68
C ASN A 274 -6.07 0.47 5.14
N LEU A 275 -5.18 -0.41 4.67
CA LEU A 275 -5.54 -1.74 4.20
C LEU A 275 -6.16 -2.61 5.29
N MET A 276 -5.79 -2.41 6.55
CA MET A 276 -6.37 -3.08 7.72
C MET A 276 -7.66 -2.42 8.22
N LYS A 277 -8.23 -1.50 7.44
CA LYS A 277 -9.43 -0.73 7.77
C LYS A 277 -9.30 0.05 9.07
N LYS A 278 -8.09 0.57 9.31
CA LYS A 278 -7.81 1.44 10.46
C LYS A 278 -7.77 2.87 10.02
N HIS A 279 -8.51 3.69 10.74
CA HIS A 279 -8.43 5.14 10.62
C HIS A 279 -6.98 5.58 10.83
N ALA A 280 -6.45 6.26 9.82
CA ALA A 280 -5.04 6.59 9.71
C ALA A 280 -4.86 8.08 9.47
N VAL A 281 -4.27 8.77 10.45
CA VAL A 281 -3.87 10.17 10.34
C VAL A 281 -2.50 10.24 9.67
N CYS A 282 -2.46 10.85 8.49
CA CYS A 282 -1.23 11.12 7.78
C CYS A 282 -0.81 12.58 7.96
N ILE A 283 0.41 12.77 8.44
CA ILE A 283 1.07 14.07 8.45
C ILE A 283 1.80 14.26 7.12
N GLY A 284 1.21 15.07 6.24
CA GLY A 284 1.73 15.35 4.91
C GLY A 284 2.47 16.67 4.86
N LEU A 285 3.75 16.67 4.46
CA LEU A 285 4.58 17.89 4.38
C LEU A 285 4.94 18.31 2.95
N ILE A 286 4.65 17.47 1.96
CA ILE A 286 4.90 17.78 0.55
C ILE A 286 3.63 17.53 -0.27
N PRO A 287 3.26 18.43 -1.21
CA PRO A 287 2.07 18.24 -2.04
C PRO A 287 2.06 16.94 -2.83
N ALA A 288 3.24 16.47 -3.29
CA ALA A 288 3.39 15.26 -4.08
C ALA A 288 2.96 13.97 -3.35
N ALA A 289 2.87 13.98 -2.01
CA ALA A 289 2.35 12.83 -1.26
C ALA A 289 0.88 12.54 -1.57
N ARG A 290 0.11 13.54 -2.04
CA ARG A 290 -1.30 13.36 -2.45
C ARG A 290 -1.46 12.39 -3.62
N THR A 291 -0.44 12.27 -4.45
CA THR A 291 -0.42 11.33 -5.58
C THR A 291 -0.44 9.87 -5.12
N TYR A 292 -0.06 9.62 -3.86
CA TYR A 292 0.07 8.30 -3.26
C TYR A 292 -0.91 8.13 -2.08
N GLU A 293 -2.04 8.83 -2.07
CA GLU A 293 -3.03 8.61 -0.99
C GLU A 293 -3.44 7.13 -0.92
N PRO A 294 -3.69 6.60 0.30
CA PRO A 294 -4.16 5.23 0.50
C PRO A 294 -5.47 4.93 -0.25
N ILE A 295 -5.71 3.64 -0.50
CA ILE A 295 -6.76 3.16 -1.42
C ILE A 295 -8.19 3.27 -0.86
N PHE A 296 -8.35 3.40 0.47
CA PHE A 296 -9.66 3.55 1.11
C PHE A 296 -9.78 4.93 1.75
N LYS A 297 -10.50 5.84 1.09
CA LYS A 297 -10.59 7.24 1.52
C LYS A 297 -11.27 7.39 2.88
N GLU A 298 -12.23 6.53 3.20
CA GLU A 298 -13.00 6.54 4.43
C GLU A 298 -12.14 6.32 5.70
N PHE A 299 -11.01 5.63 5.57
CA PHE A 299 -10.07 5.38 6.67
C PHE A 299 -8.85 6.31 6.63
N TYR A 300 -8.79 7.30 5.74
CA TYR A 300 -7.61 8.14 5.54
C TYR A 300 -7.86 9.61 5.85
N HIS A 301 -7.04 10.15 6.76
CA HIS A 301 -7.17 11.50 7.29
C HIS A 301 -5.86 12.27 7.10
N GLY A 302 -5.76 13.02 6.00
CA GLY A 302 -4.54 13.77 5.66
C GLY A 302 -4.53 15.18 6.28
N ILE A 303 -3.54 15.45 7.14
CA ILE A 303 -3.29 16.78 7.73
C ILE A 303 -2.01 17.35 7.12
N TRP A 304 -2.13 18.52 6.49
CA TRP A 304 -1.07 19.08 5.65
C TRP A 304 -0.35 20.23 6.33
N ASN A 305 0.97 20.11 6.44
CA ASN A 305 1.86 21.10 7.07
C ASN A 305 1.45 21.54 8.49
N PRO A 306 1.05 20.64 9.40
CA PRO A 306 0.71 21.05 10.77
C PRO A 306 1.95 21.58 11.48
N GLN A 307 1.84 22.70 12.18
CA GLN A 307 2.99 23.29 12.87
C GLN A 307 3.20 22.68 14.25
N ASN A 308 2.12 22.21 14.88
CA ASN A 308 2.14 21.70 16.24
C ASN A 308 1.07 20.60 16.48
N PRO A 309 1.16 19.85 17.60
CA PRO A 309 0.20 18.79 17.93
C PRO A 309 -1.26 19.21 18.04
N GLU A 310 -1.57 20.46 18.40
CA GLU A 310 -2.97 20.90 18.59
C GLU A 310 -3.74 20.91 17.28
N GLU A 311 -3.06 21.06 16.14
CA GLU A 311 -3.68 20.99 14.82
C GLU A 311 -4.04 19.55 14.42
N VAL A 312 -3.46 18.55 15.09
CA VAL A 312 -3.64 17.12 14.80
C VAL A 312 -4.68 16.49 15.73
N ILE A 313 -4.77 16.95 16.97
CA ILE A 313 -5.66 16.41 18.02
C ILE A 313 -7.14 16.32 17.59
N PRO A 314 -7.76 17.33 16.95
CA PRO A 314 -9.17 17.25 16.56
C PRO A 314 -9.47 16.06 15.64
N GLU A 315 -8.52 15.67 14.79
CA GLU A 315 -8.70 14.52 13.90
C GLU A 315 -8.55 13.19 14.63
N ILE A 316 -7.65 13.13 15.61
CA ILE A 316 -7.49 11.97 16.49
C ILE A 316 -8.75 11.76 17.33
N GLU A 317 -9.33 12.84 17.85
CA GLU A 317 -10.58 12.78 18.60
C GLU A 317 -11.72 12.19 17.76
N LYS A 318 -11.88 12.63 16.51
CA LYS A 318 -12.88 12.05 15.59
C LYS A 318 -12.70 10.55 15.41
N ILE A 319 -11.46 10.10 15.23
CA ILE A 319 -11.14 8.69 15.03
C ILE A 319 -11.49 7.86 16.28
N ILE A 320 -11.05 8.31 17.44
CA ILE A 320 -11.32 7.63 18.73
C ILE A 320 -12.83 7.55 19.00
N LEU A 321 -13.59 8.60 18.66
CA LEU A 321 -15.04 8.63 18.84
C LEU A 321 -15.77 7.75 17.81
N SER A 322 -15.30 7.70 16.55
CA SER A 322 -15.90 6.87 15.50
C SER A 322 -15.84 5.38 15.81
N ASP A 323 -14.71 4.90 16.37
CA ASP A 323 -14.56 3.48 16.72
C ASP A 323 -15.46 3.09 17.89
N LYS A 324 -15.69 3.97 18.88
CA LYS A 324 -16.56 3.69 20.04
C LYS A 324 -18.04 3.51 19.68
N ILE A 325 -18.52 4.19 18.64
CA ILE A 325 -19.92 4.07 18.18
C ILE A 325 -20.16 2.71 17.51
N THR A 326 -19.14 2.15 16.84
CA THR A 326 -19.26 0.87 16.11
C THR A 326 -19.41 -0.34 17.04
N TYR A 327 -19.03 -0.24 18.32
CA TYR A 327 -19.16 -1.32 19.31
C TYR A 327 -20.39 -1.18 20.24
N THR A 328 -21.28 -0.20 19.99
CA THR A 328 -22.48 0.04 20.81
C THR A 328 -23.81 -0.35 20.13
N VAL A 329 -23.76 -1.12 19.03
CA VAL A 329 -24.96 -1.62 18.31
C VAL A 329 -25.10 -3.13 18.44
#